data_AF-A0A2G2VPF2-F1
#
_entry.id   AF-A0A2G2VPF2-F1
#
_cell.length_a   1.000
_cell.length_b   1.000
_cell.length_c   1.000
_cell.angle_alpha   90.00
_cell.angle_beta   90.00
_cell.angle_gamma   90.00
#
_symmetry.space_group_name_H-M   'P 1'
#
loop_
_entity.id
_entity.type
_entity.pdbx_description
1 polymer ?
#
loop_
_entity_poly.entity_id
_entity_poly.type
_entity_poly.pdbx_seq_one_letter_code
_entity_poly.pdbx_strand_id
1 'polypeptide(L)'
;MLLNIAFLHLMIPMLLGLFKNVIGLFSVSSLQFTTKSITNATTVTKPGIDSKCGSLTVPFPFGIGNGTGCSIEPSFDITCIVSFNPPKAFLSGKNIEVVDLLDAHILVKNSVGSHCFDQTGALINKELVKLSLKSTHFFSTA
;
A
#
# COMPACT_ATOMS: atom_id res chain seq x y z
N MET A 1 -44.77 20.02 -29.66
CA MET A 1 -43.57 19.59 -28.90
C MET A 1 -42.53 20.69 -28.66
N LEU A 2 -42.81 21.97 -28.99
CA LEU A 2 -41.89 23.10 -28.76
C LEU A 2 -42.25 23.99 -27.56
N LEU A 3 -43.48 23.88 -27.01
CA LEU A 3 -43.95 24.72 -25.89
C LEU A 3 -43.46 24.25 -24.51
N ASN A 4 -43.16 22.95 -24.32
CA ASN A 4 -42.70 22.40 -23.03
C ASN A 4 -41.21 22.64 -22.74
N ILE A 5 -40.39 22.92 -23.76
CA ILE A 5 -38.94 23.14 -23.59
C ILE A 5 -38.65 24.58 -23.15
N ALA A 6 -39.45 25.55 -23.65
CA ALA A 6 -39.35 26.94 -23.24
C ALA A 6 -39.72 27.17 -21.76
N PHE A 7 -40.69 26.41 -21.24
CA PHE A 7 -41.05 26.44 -19.81
C PHE A 7 -39.92 25.90 -18.93
N LEU A 8 -39.23 24.83 -19.36
CA LEU A 8 -38.12 24.25 -18.61
C LEU A 8 -36.90 25.20 -18.57
N HIS A 9 -36.62 25.91 -19.67
CA HIS A 9 -35.47 26.83 -19.75
C HIS A 9 -35.66 28.14 -18.95
N LEU A 10 -36.91 28.55 -18.67
CA LEU A 10 -37.21 29.74 -17.87
C LEU A 10 -37.29 29.46 -16.35
N MET A 11 -37.54 28.21 -15.93
CA MET A 11 -37.63 27.86 -14.51
C MET A 11 -36.28 27.49 -13.86
N ILE A 12 -35.32 26.97 -14.65
CA ILE A 12 -33.98 26.58 -14.16
C ILE A 12 -33.16 27.77 -13.59
N PRO A 13 -33.12 28.98 -14.20
CA PRO A 13 -32.35 30.09 -13.65
C PRO A 13 -32.98 30.71 -12.39
N MET A 14 -34.30 30.57 -12.20
CA MET A 14 -34.99 31.10 -11.02
C MET A 14 -34.68 30.29 -9.75
N LEU A 15 -34.52 28.96 -9.87
CA LEU A 15 -34.06 28.12 -8.75
C LEU A 15 -32.57 28.33 -8.44
N LEU A 16 -31.71 28.53 -9.44
CA LEU A 16 -30.28 28.78 -9.22
C LEU A 16 -29.98 30.16 -8.60
N GLY A 17 -30.87 31.13 -8.78
CA GLY A 17 -30.73 32.49 -8.23
C GLY A 17 -30.93 32.58 -6.71
N LEU A 18 -31.67 31.65 -6.11
CA LEU A 18 -31.88 31.58 -4.65
C LEU A 18 -30.63 31.09 -3.90
N PHE A 19 -29.75 30.32 -4.56
CA PHE A 19 -28.54 29.76 -3.94
C PHE A 19 -27.31 30.67 -4.03
N LYS A 20 -27.34 31.74 -4.82
CA LYS A 20 -26.18 32.64 -4.98
C LYS A 20 -26.05 33.72 -3.90
N ASN A 21 -27.08 33.95 -3.07
CA ASN A 21 -27.06 35.00 -2.04
C ASN A 21 -26.71 34.51 -0.62
N VAL A 22 -26.34 33.24 -0.43
CA VAL A 22 -25.88 32.71 0.88
C VAL A 22 -24.37 32.45 0.91
N ILE A 23 -23.67 32.58 -0.23
CA ILE A 23 -22.22 32.33 -0.34
C ILE A 23 -21.40 33.62 -0.07
N GLY A 24 -22.07 34.74 0.25
CA GLY A 24 -21.42 36.04 0.46
C GLY A 24 -21.02 36.39 1.89
N LEU A 25 -21.37 35.59 2.92
CA LEU A 25 -21.11 35.95 4.32
C LEU A 25 -20.50 34.85 5.20
N PHE A 26 -20.19 33.67 4.64
CA PHE A 26 -19.35 32.71 5.35
C PHE A 26 -17.89 33.05 5.07
N SER A 27 -17.29 33.85 5.94
CA SER A 27 -15.84 33.83 6.17
C SER A 27 -15.45 32.46 6.72
N VAL A 28 -15.53 31.42 5.88
CA VAL A 28 -14.94 30.12 6.20
C VAL A 28 -13.44 30.35 6.17
N SER A 29 -12.84 30.49 7.35
CA SER A 29 -11.43 30.19 7.56
C SER A 29 -11.19 28.83 6.93
N SER A 30 -10.66 28.84 5.70
CA SER A 30 -10.43 27.63 4.93
C SER A 30 -9.45 26.79 5.70
N LEU A 31 -9.96 25.78 6.43
CA LEU A 31 -9.16 24.69 6.90
C LEU A 31 -8.77 23.92 5.63
N GLN A 32 -7.61 24.29 5.08
CA GLN A 32 -7.01 23.61 3.96
C GLN A 32 -6.69 22.20 4.45
N PHE A 33 -7.62 21.25 4.26
CA PHE A 33 -7.27 19.84 4.24
C PHE A 33 -6.47 19.64 2.95
N THR A 34 -5.20 20.07 3.00
CA THR A 34 -4.19 19.57 2.09
C THR A 34 -4.07 18.10 2.43
N THR A 35 -4.78 17.26 1.68
CA THR A 35 -4.40 15.85 1.56
C THR A 35 -2.98 15.86 1.02
N LYS A 36 -2.00 15.79 1.94
CA LYS A 36 -0.61 15.61 1.61
C LYS A 36 -0.51 14.20 1.05
N SER A 37 -0.80 14.05 -0.25
CA SER A 37 -0.33 12.91 -1.01
C SER A 37 1.19 13.02 -0.96
N ILE A 38 1.81 12.22 -0.10
CA ILE A 38 3.25 12.04 -0.13
C ILE A 38 3.53 11.38 -1.48
N THR A 39 3.90 12.21 -2.46
CA THR A 39 4.59 11.77 -3.66
C THR A 39 5.72 10.85 -3.24
N ASN A 40 5.73 9.63 -3.78
CA ASN A 40 6.71 8.56 -3.64
C ASN A 40 7.85 8.88 -2.66
N ALA A 41 7.92 8.09 -1.58
CA ALA A 41 9.12 7.93 -0.75
C ALA A 41 10.35 8.31 -1.57
N THR A 42 10.97 9.44 -1.28
CA THR A 42 12.24 9.81 -1.90
C THR A 42 13.13 8.60 -1.67
N THR A 43 13.51 7.90 -2.74
CA THR A 43 14.47 6.80 -2.69
C THR A 43 15.81 7.42 -2.32
N VAL A 44 15.98 7.73 -1.03
CA VAL A 44 17.24 8.18 -0.45
C VAL A 44 18.06 6.91 -0.27
N THR A 45 18.48 6.37 -1.41
CA THR A 45 19.44 5.29 -1.44
C THR A 45 20.81 5.94 -1.30
N LYS A 46 21.60 5.49 -0.34
CA LYS A 46 22.99 5.90 -0.22
C LYS A 46 23.70 5.64 -1.56
N PRO A 47 24.46 6.62 -2.12
CA PRO A 47 25.11 6.48 -3.41
C PRO A 47 25.98 5.21 -3.47
N GLY A 48 25.85 4.43 -4.55
CA GLY A 48 26.62 3.19 -4.76
C GLY A 48 25.98 1.91 -4.20
N ILE A 49 24.72 1.95 -3.76
CA ILE A 49 23.99 0.77 -3.27
C ILE A 49 22.84 0.42 -4.21
N ASP A 50 22.73 -0.86 -4.55
CA ASP A 50 21.60 -1.38 -5.31
C ASP A 50 20.31 -1.21 -4.51
N SER A 51 19.36 -0.47 -5.10
CA SER A 51 18.04 -0.20 -4.50
C SER A 51 16.91 -0.94 -5.19
N LYS A 52 17.22 -1.86 -6.11
CA LYS A 52 16.21 -2.64 -6.82
C LYS A 52 16.45 -4.13 -6.70
N CYS A 53 15.39 -4.86 -6.42
CA CYS A 53 15.35 -6.31 -6.51
C CYS A 53 14.23 -6.70 -7.49
N GLY A 54 14.61 -7.00 -8.74
CA GLY A 54 13.63 -7.14 -9.82
C GLY A 54 12.87 -5.83 -10.05
N SER A 55 11.54 -5.86 -9.95
CA SER A 55 10.70 -4.66 -10.04
C SER A 55 10.54 -3.90 -8.71
N LEU A 56 10.88 -4.54 -7.58
CA LEU A 56 10.74 -3.91 -6.26
C LEU A 56 11.83 -2.87 -6.06
N THR A 57 11.43 -1.67 -5.61
CA THR A 57 12.36 -0.64 -5.17
C THR A 57 12.45 -0.68 -3.65
N VAL A 58 13.67 -0.70 -3.12
CA VAL A 58 13.98 -0.81 -1.69
C VAL A 58 14.43 0.57 -1.18
N PRO A 59 13.54 1.34 -0.56
CA PRO A 59 13.88 2.65 0.00
C PRO A 59 14.50 2.51 1.39
N PHE A 60 15.24 3.52 1.84
CA PHE A 60 15.56 3.67 3.26
C PHE A 60 14.26 3.75 4.08
N PRO A 61 14.12 3.08 5.24
CA PRO A 61 15.17 2.48 6.10
C PRO A 61 15.63 1.07 5.72
N PHE A 62 15.12 0.49 4.64
CA PHE A 62 15.51 -0.84 4.15
C PHE A 62 16.77 -0.77 3.29
N GLY A 63 17.45 -1.90 3.13
CA GLY A 63 18.65 -1.99 2.30
C GLY A 63 18.86 -3.39 1.74
N ILE A 64 19.42 -3.48 0.53
CA ILE A 64 19.75 -4.78 -0.07
C ILE A 64 21.10 -5.27 0.47
N GLY A 65 21.12 -6.55 0.84
CA GLY A 65 22.33 -7.23 1.30
C GLY A 65 22.45 -7.25 2.82
N ASN A 66 22.71 -8.43 3.36
CA ASN A 66 22.77 -8.66 4.79
C ASN A 66 24.08 -8.11 5.39
N GLY A 67 23.97 -7.20 6.37
CA GLY A 67 25.13 -6.63 7.07
C GLY A 67 25.99 -5.69 6.21
N THR A 68 25.47 -5.20 5.09
CA THR A 68 26.18 -4.25 4.21
C THR A 68 26.17 -2.80 4.73
N GLY A 69 25.36 -2.52 5.76
CA GLY A 69 25.15 -1.17 6.29
C GLY A 69 24.32 -0.27 5.36
N CYS A 70 23.53 -0.89 4.48
CA CYS A 70 22.63 -0.19 3.56
C CYS A 70 21.25 0.11 4.18
N SER A 71 20.88 -0.65 5.21
CA SER A 71 19.67 -0.49 6.00
C SER A 71 19.96 0.28 7.30
N ILE A 72 18.91 0.69 8.01
CA ILE A 72 19.03 1.35 9.31
C ILE A 72 19.55 0.39 10.40
N GLU A 73 19.25 -0.91 10.27
CA GLU A 73 19.71 -1.99 11.15
C GLU A 73 19.48 -3.37 10.50
N PRO A 74 20.09 -4.45 11.00
CA PRO A 74 20.00 -5.78 10.36
C PRO A 74 18.58 -6.34 10.17
N SER A 75 17.60 -5.91 10.99
CA SER A 75 16.21 -6.37 10.85
C SER A 75 15.50 -5.79 9.61
N PHE A 76 16.04 -4.72 9.03
CA PHE A 76 15.57 -4.04 7.83
C PHE A 76 16.34 -4.46 6.56
N ASP A 77 17.26 -5.42 6.68
CA ASP A 77 17.96 -5.98 5.53
C ASP A 77 16.98 -6.77 4.64
N ILE A 78 17.14 -6.59 3.34
CA ILE A 78 16.42 -7.30 2.28
C ILE A 78 17.39 -8.22 1.56
N THR A 79 17.07 -9.50 1.54
CA THR A 79 17.77 -10.49 0.73
C THR A 79 17.13 -10.55 -0.64
N CYS A 80 17.88 -10.16 -1.68
CA CYS A 80 17.45 -10.31 -3.06
C CYS A 80 17.96 -11.61 -3.65
N ILE A 81 17.06 -12.54 -3.98
CA ILE A 81 17.41 -13.81 -4.59
C ILE A 81 17.24 -13.70 -6.11
N VAL A 82 18.37 -13.59 -6.81
CA VAL A 82 18.45 -13.40 -8.28
C VAL A 82 18.26 -14.69 -9.09
N SER A 83 18.26 -15.86 -8.44
CA SER A 83 18.01 -17.14 -9.12
C SER A 83 16.53 -17.34 -9.49
N PHE A 84 15.61 -16.57 -8.91
CA PHE A 84 14.22 -16.52 -9.36
C PHE A 84 14.09 -15.68 -10.64
N ASN A 85 13.12 -16.01 -11.46
CA ASN A 85 12.77 -15.24 -12.64
C ASN A 85 11.29 -14.81 -12.56
N PRO A 86 10.98 -13.53 -12.27
CA PRO A 86 11.92 -12.44 -11.96
C PRO A 86 12.57 -12.58 -10.56
N PRO A 87 13.66 -11.83 -10.29
CA PRO A 87 14.29 -11.80 -8.95
C PRO A 87 13.29 -11.44 -7.85
N LYS A 88 13.44 -12.06 -6.68
CA LYS A 88 12.50 -11.90 -5.56
C LYS A 88 13.20 -11.39 -4.30
N ALA A 89 12.52 -10.50 -3.59
CA ALA A 89 12.97 -9.94 -2.33
C ALA A 89 12.41 -10.71 -1.13
N PHE A 90 13.23 -10.87 -0.10
CA PHE A 90 12.85 -11.53 1.16
C PHE A 90 13.35 -10.72 2.35
N LEU A 91 12.61 -10.75 3.46
CA LEU A 91 13.11 -10.25 4.74
C LEU A 91 14.36 -11.02 5.16
N SER A 92 15.45 -10.33 5.51
CA SER A 92 16.69 -11.01 5.89
C SER A 92 16.49 -11.94 7.08
N GLY A 93 17.09 -13.13 7.01
CA GLY A 93 16.93 -14.18 8.02
C GLY A 93 15.53 -14.81 8.10
N LYS A 94 14.62 -14.48 7.19
CA LYS A 94 13.26 -15.04 7.11
C LYS A 94 12.94 -15.54 5.70
N ASN A 95 12.12 -16.59 5.60
CA ASN A 95 11.57 -17.06 4.32
C ASN A 95 10.24 -16.36 3.99
N ILE A 96 10.23 -15.02 4.09
CA ILE A 96 9.03 -14.19 3.89
C ILE A 96 9.29 -13.31 2.67
N GLU A 97 8.57 -13.57 1.57
CA GLU A 97 8.69 -12.81 0.32
C GLU A 97 8.07 -11.43 0.49
N VAL A 98 8.83 -10.39 0.14
CA VAL A 98 8.39 -8.99 0.16
C VAL A 98 7.83 -8.65 -1.21
N VAL A 99 6.57 -8.20 -1.21
CA VAL A 99 5.85 -7.80 -2.42
C VAL A 99 5.99 -6.31 -2.67
N ASP A 100 5.91 -5.52 -1.61
CA ASP A 100 5.99 -4.06 -1.69
C ASP A 100 6.51 -3.44 -0.40
N LEU A 101 7.11 -2.25 -0.53
CA LEU A 101 7.65 -1.46 0.57
C LEU A 101 7.04 -0.06 0.52
N LEU A 102 6.19 0.22 1.49
CA LEU A 102 5.56 1.52 1.72
C LEU A 102 6.29 2.23 2.88
N ASP A 103 6.11 3.54 3.02
CA ASP A 103 6.80 4.35 4.04
C ASP A 103 6.83 3.72 5.44
N ALA A 104 5.68 3.22 5.90
CA ALA A 104 5.53 2.64 7.24
C ALA A 104 5.08 1.17 7.25
N HIS A 105 4.94 0.54 6.08
CA HIS A 105 4.37 -0.80 5.97
C HIS A 105 5.16 -1.65 5.00
N ILE A 106 5.27 -2.92 5.34
CA ILE A 106 5.82 -3.94 4.47
C ILE A 106 4.69 -4.88 4.04
N LEU A 107 4.53 -5.05 2.73
CA LEU A 107 3.60 -6.03 2.18
C LEU A 107 4.36 -7.31 1.92
N VAL A 108 3.93 -8.39 2.56
CA VAL A 108 4.56 -9.70 2.45
C VAL A 108 3.59 -10.72 1.90
N LYS A 109 4.10 -11.74 1.20
CA LYS A 109 3.28 -12.91 0.88
C LYS A 109 3.11 -13.77 2.12
N ASN A 110 1.87 -14.20 2.31
CA ASN A 110 1.51 -15.20 3.30
C ASN A 110 0.79 -16.36 2.61
N SER A 111 1.01 -17.58 3.09
CA SER A 111 0.23 -18.74 2.64
C SER A 111 -1.19 -18.68 3.23
N VAL A 112 -2.13 -19.35 2.58
CA VAL A 112 -3.51 -19.46 3.06
C VAL A 112 -3.71 -20.85 3.64
N GLY A 113 -4.17 -20.93 4.89
CA GLY A 113 -4.53 -22.21 5.49
C GLY A 113 -5.81 -22.76 4.88
N SER A 114 -5.89 -24.08 4.73
CA SER A 114 -7.04 -24.74 4.09
C SER A 114 -7.45 -25.98 4.86
N HIS A 115 -8.75 -26.26 4.91
CA HIS A 115 -9.29 -27.53 5.39
C HIS A 115 -10.09 -28.16 4.24
N CYS A 116 -9.76 -29.39 3.88
CA CYS A 116 -10.42 -30.16 2.85
C CYS A 116 -11.23 -31.29 3.49
N PHE A 117 -12.44 -31.51 3.00
CA PHE A 117 -13.37 -32.54 3.48
C PHE A 117 -13.79 -33.44 2.32
N ASP A 118 -14.12 -34.70 2.61
CA ASP A 118 -14.72 -35.60 1.64
C ASP A 118 -16.25 -35.45 1.54
N GLN A 119 -16.86 -36.25 0.68
CA GLN A 119 -18.32 -36.30 0.47
C GLN A 119 -19.11 -36.76 1.70
N THR A 120 -18.47 -37.38 2.70
CA THR A 120 -19.09 -37.78 3.98
C THR A 120 -18.93 -36.70 5.06
N GLY A 121 -18.17 -35.64 4.78
CA GLY A 121 -17.83 -34.57 5.72
C GLY A 121 -16.61 -34.87 6.59
N ALA A 122 -15.87 -35.96 6.33
CA ALA A 122 -14.64 -36.27 7.06
C ALA A 122 -13.48 -35.42 6.57
N LEU A 123 -12.62 -34.94 7.48
CA LEU A 123 -11.45 -34.15 7.14
C LEU A 123 -10.39 -35.02 6.45
N ILE A 124 -10.06 -34.69 5.21
CA ILE A 124 -9.07 -35.42 4.41
C ILE A 124 -7.69 -34.75 4.43
N ASN A 125 -7.66 -33.43 4.48
CA ASN A 125 -6.44 -32.66 4.47
C ASN A 125 -6.63 -31.36 5.24
N LYS A 126 -5.58 -30.91 5.90
CA LYS A 126 -5.51 -29.56 6.42
C LYS A 126 -4.12 -28.98 6.22
N GLU A 127 -4.08 -27.72 5.83
CA GLU A 127 -2.89 -26.90 5.77
C GLU A 127 -2.99 -25.80 6.82
N LEU A 128 -2.12 -25.88 7.82
CA LEU A 128 -1.99 -24.84 8.85
C LEU A 128 -0.84 -23.92 8.46
N VAL A 129 -1.12 -22.62 8.37
CA VAL A 129 -0.10 -21.62 8.03
C VAL A 129 0.37 -20.89 9.28
N LYS A 130 1.68 -20.72 9.39
CA LYS A 130 2.32 -19.95 10.45
C LYS A 130 3.22 -18.87 9.86
N LEU A 131 2.85 -17.62 10.06
CA LEU A 131 3.73 -16.48 9.86
C LEU A 131 4.35 -16.09 11.21
N SER A 132 5.68 -15.95 11.27
CA SER A 132 6.38 -15.58 12.49
C SER A 132 7.31 -14.40 12.25
N LEU A 133 6.90 -13.23 12.74
CA LEU A 133 7.68 -11.99 12.73
C LEU A 133 8.56 -11.82 13.98
N LYS A 134 8.68 -12.86 14.81
CA LYS A 134 9.57 -12.85 15.99
C LYS A 134 11.00 -12.44 15.59
N SER A 135 11.65 -11.66 16.45
CA SER A 135 13.00 -11.11 16.23
C SER A 135 13.10 -10.10 15.09
N THR A 136 11.98 -9.53 14.65
CA THR A 136 11.94 -8.36 13.76
C THR A 136 11.22 -7.22 14.47
N HIS A 137 11.40 -5.99 13.99
CA HIS A 137 10.64 -4.83 14.48
C HIS A 137 9.24 -4.71 13.85
N PHE A 138 8.87 -5.63 12.96
CA PHE A 138 7.59 -5.63 12.27
C PHE A 138 6.50 -6.33 13.10
N PHE A 139 5.31 -5.76 13.08
CA PHE A 139 4.08 -6.35 13.62
C PHE A 139 3.07 -6.52 12.50
N SER A 140 2.19 -7.52 12.62
CA SER A 140 1.09 -7.70 11.68
C SER A 140 -0.05 -6.77 12.07
N THR A 141 -0.55 -5.99 11.12
CA THR A 141 -1.90 -5.43 11.19
C THR A 141 -2.87 -6.50 10.68
N ALA A 142 -4.03 -6.62 11.33
CA ALA A 142 -5.12 -7.52 10.95
C ALA A 142 -6.31 -6.69 10.48
#